data_AF-A0A522CWW2-F1
#
_entry.id   AF-A0A522CWW2-F1
#
_cell.length_a   1.000
_cell.length_b   1.000
_cell.length_c   1.000
_cell.angle_alpha   90.00
_cell.angle_beta   90.00
_cell.angle_gamma   90.00
#
_symmetry.space_group_name_H-M   'P 1'
#
loop_
_entity.id
_entity.type
_entity.pdbx_description
1 polymer ?
#
loop_
_entity_poly.entity_id
_entity_poly.type
_entity_poly.pdbx_seq_one_letter_code
_entity_poly.pdbx_strand_id
1 'polypeptide(L)'
;MPASAPILRLRGSAVFQLIGPDGQPYLSATPGTLGGHRRLKAYGRLDCASARGWIAKGHYVRHRVFFADEATAVAAGYRPCARCLRERYAAWKASAQPSSAASGPTSPGSGSGRETGSSHDPSPPEGARPTR
;
A
#
# COMPACT_ATOMS: atom_id res chain seq x y z
N MET A 1 7.71 -13.79 -37.14
CA MET A 1 7.53 -13.06 -35.86
C MET A 1 7.68 -11.57 -36.16
N PRO A 2 6.57 -10.80 -36.18
CA PRO A 2 6.12 -10.14 -34.95
C PRO A 2 4.60 -10.19 -34.71
N ALA A 3 4.27 -9.90 -33.44
CA ALA A 3 2.96 -9.92 -32.81
C ALA A 3 1.91 -9.05 -33.50
N SER A 4 0.95 -9.71 -34.16
CA SER A 4 -0.36 -9.16 -34.48
C SER A 4 -1.38 -10.11 -33.89
N ALA A 5 -1.76 -9.90 -32.63
CA ALA A 5 -3.04 -10.40 -32.16
C ALA A 5 -4.09 -9.46 -32.78
N PRO A 6 -4.88 -9.90 -33.76
CA PRO A 6 -5.94 -9.07 -34.30
C PRO A 6 -6.94 -8.85 -33.17
N ILE A 7 -7.08 -7.59 -32.77
CA ILE A 7 -8.27 -7.12 -32.07
C ILE A 7 -9.45 -7.30 -33.02
N LEU A 8 -10.00 -8.51 -33.03
CA LEU A 8 -11.17 -8.86 -33.80
C LEU A 8 -12.33 -8.06 -33.19
N ARG A 9 -12.62 -6.91 -33.82
CA ARG A 9 -13.78 -6.09 -33.49
C ARG A 9 -15.03 -6.81 -33.98
N LEU A 10 -15.61 -7.65 -33.12
CA LEU A 10 -17.00 -8.04 -33.25
C LEU A 10 -17.87 -7.03 -32.49
N ARG A 11 -18.88 -6.55 -33.20
CA ARG A 11 -19.95 -5.67 -32.72
C ARG A 11 -20.54 -6.25 -31.43
N GLY A 12 -20.48 -5.50 -30.33
CA GLY A 12 -21.39 -5.66 -29.19
C GLY A 12 -20.84 -6.13 -27.85
N SER A 13 -19.58 -6.59 -27.72
CA SER A 13 -19.01 -6.94 -26.41
C SER A 13 -17.48 -6.83 -26.43
N ALA A 14 -16.93 -5.73 -25.93
CA ALA A 14 -15.50 -5.63 -25.73
C ALA A 14 -15.11 -6.58 -24.59
N VAL A 15 -14.53 -7.73 -24.92
CA VAL A 15 -13.94 -8.62 -23.92
C VAL A 15 -12.57 -8.05 -23.51
N PHE A 16 -12.42 -7.82 -22.21
CA PHE A 16 -11.21 -7.32 -21.58
C PHE A 16 -10.37 -8.51 -21.07
N GLN A 17 -9.08 -8.52 -21.38
CA GLN A 17 -8.17 -9.50 -20.82
C GLN A 17 -7.73 -9.03 -19.42
N LEU A 18 -8.19 -9.73 -18.39
CA LEU A 18 -7.85 -9.50 -16.99
C LEU A 18 -6.93 -10.61 -16.49
N ILE A 19 -6.24 -10.38 -15.38
CA ILE A 19 -5.47 -11.43 -14.67
C ILE A 19 -6.31 -11.92 -13.50
N GLY A 20 -6.49 -13.25 -13.42
CA GLY A 20 -7.19 -13.94 -12.34
C GLY A 20 -6.32 -14.13 -11.10
N PRO A 21 -6.89 -14.63 -10.01
CA PRO A 21 -6.15 -14.85 -8.75
C PRO A 21 -5.02 -15.87 -8.93
N ASP A 22 -5.13 -16.77 -9.90
CA ASP A 22 -4.11 -17.76 -10.25
C ASP A 22 -2.93 -17.18 -11.05
N GLY A 23 -2.94 -15.87 -11.34
CA GLY A 23 -1.94 -15.22 -12.19
C GLY A 23 -2.09 -15.52 -13.69
N GLN A 24 -3.17 -16.21 -14.07
CA GLN A 24 -3.50 -16.54 -15.47
C GLN A 24 -4.39 -15.45 -16.10
N PRO A 25 -4.19 -15.12 -17.39
CA PRO A 25 -5.08 -14.22 -18.11
C PRO A 25 -6.43 -14.88 -18.38
N TYR A 26 -7.53 -14.19 -18.08
CA TYR A 26 -8.89 -14.59 -18.41
C TYR A 26 -9.63 -13.47 -19.15
N LEU A 27 -10.66 -13.83 -19.91
CA LEU A 27 -11.50 -12.88 -20.63
C LEU A 27 -12.69 -12.49 -19.77
N SER A 28 -12.89 -11.19 -19.58
CA SER A 28 -14.02 -10.61 -18.85
C SER A 28 -14.84 -9.70 -19.76
N ALA A 29 -16.15 -9.67 -19.57
CA ALA A 29 -17.01 -8.66 -20.21
C ALA A 29 -16.88 -7.28 -19.53
N THR A 30 -16.38 -7.23 -18.30
CA THR A 30 -16.18 -5.99 -17.54
C THR A 30 -14.72 -5.53 -17.61
N PRO A 31 -14.47 -4.22 -17.74
CA PRO A 31 -13.13 -3.67 -17.59
C PRO A 31 -12.67 -3.80 -16.13
N GLY A 32 -11.38 -4.08 -15.92
CA GLY A 32 -10.80 -4.16 -14.58
C GLY A 32 -10.66 -2.78 -13.93
N THR A 33 -10.89 -2.70 -12.62
CA THR A 33 -10.81 -1.46 -11.83
C THR A 33 -9.38 -1.07 -11.47
N LEU A 34 -8.46 -2.05 -11.48
CA LEU A 34 -7.05 -1.87 -11.15
C LEU A 34 -6.16 -2.18 -12.35
N GLY A 35 -5.05 -1.44 -12.45
CA GLY A 35 -4.05 -1.63 -13.48
C GLY A 35 -2.73 -2.07 -12.90
N GLY A 36 -2.01 -2.92 -13.61
CA GLY A 36 -0.67 -3.35 -13.23
C GLY A 36 0.28 -3.45 -14.40
N HIS A 37 1.55 -3.70 -14.06
CA HIS A 37 2.60 -3.91 -15.04
C HIS A 37 3.18 -5.32 -14.89
N ARG A 38 3.05 -6.14 -15.94
CA ARG A 38 3.43 -7.56 -15.91
C ARG A 38 4.90 -7.78 -15.57
N ARG A 39 5.83 -6.94 -16.07
CA ARG A 39 7.27 -7.10 -15.80
C ARG A 39 7.67 -6.66 -14.39
N LEU A 40 7.02 -5.63 -13.86
CA LEU A 40 7.32 -5.10 -12.51
C LEU A 40 6.53 -5.82 -11.41
N LYS A 41 5.61 -6.74 -11.81
CA LYS A 41 4.64 -7.43 -10.96
C LYS A 41 4.02 -6.49 -9.92
N ALA A 42 3.64 -5.29 -10.35
CA ALA A 42 3.06 -4.27 -9.48
C ALA A 42 1.64 -3.94 -9.95
N TYR A 43 0.72 -3.76 -9.00
CA TYR A 43 -0.64 -3.29 -9.23
C TYR A 43 -0.85 -1.90 -8.58
N GLY A 44 -1.78 -1.14 -9.12
CA GLY A 44 -2.14 0.18 -8.64
C GLY A 44 -3.41 0.71 -9.29
N ARG A 45 -3.80 1.92 -8.90
CA ARG A 45 -4.94 2.61 -9.52
C ARG A 45 -4.64 3.00 -10.96
N LEU A 46 -5.68 2.99 -11.81
CA LEU A 46 -5.60 3.40 -13.21
C LEU A 46 -5.16 4.88 -13.37
N ASP A 47 -5.48 5.72 -12.38
CA ASP A 47 -5.16 7.16 -12.36
C ASP A 47 -3.77 7.49 -11.77
N CYS A 48 -2.95 6.50 -11.46
CA CYS A 48 -1.65 6.75 -10.84
C CYS A 48 -0.78 7.65 -11.72
N ALA A 49 -0.21 8.72 -11.16
CA ALA A 49 0.67 9.63 -11.87
C ALA A 49 1.86 8.92 -12.54
N SER A 50 2.37 7.84 -11.94
CA SER A 50 3.36 6.98 -12.58
C SER A 50 2.79 6.30 -13.82
N ALA A 51 1.61 5.70 -13.74
CA ALA A 51 0.95 5.06 -14.89
C ALA A 51 0.67 6.06 -16.02
N ARG A 52 0.18 7.26 -15.68
CA ARG A 52 -0.05 8.37 -16.63
C ARG A 52 1.26 8.81 -17.30
N GLY A 53 2.34 8.95 -16.54
CA GLY A 53 3.65 9.32 -17.08
C GLY A 53 4.22 8.30 -18.06
N TRP A 54 4.00 7.00 -17.81
CA TRP A 54 4.42 5.94 -18.72
C TRP A 54 3.53 5.82 -19.97
N ILE A 55 2.22 6.06 -19.84
CA ILE A 55 1.30 6.14 -20.98
C ILE A 55 1.68 7.32 -21.88
N ALA A 56 1.95 8.48 -21.30
CA ALA A 56 2.40 9.67 -22.03
C ALA A 56 3.72 9.45 -22.79
N LYS A 57 4.58 8.56 -22.28
CA LYS A 57 5.85 8.18 -22.92
C LYS A 57 5.69 7.12 -24.02
N GLY A 58 4.49 6.62 -24.30
CA GLY A 58 4.23 5.67 -25.40
C GLY A 58 4.80 4.25 -25.23
N HIS A 59 5.55 3.97 -24.16
CA HIS A 59 6.30 2.71 -23.98
C HIS A 59 5.53 1.59 -23.24
N TYR A 60 4.29 1.82 -22.79
CA TYR A 60 3.68 0.99 -21.72
C TYR A 60 2.42 0.18 -22.07
N VAL A 61 1.94 0.22 -23.32
CA VAL A 61 0.66 -0.41 -23.67
C VAL A 61 0.78 -1.94 -23.76
N ARG A 62 1.94 -2.47 -24.16
CA ARG A 62 2.13 -3.92 -24.44
C ARG A 62 2.17 -4.83 -23.21
N HIS A 63 2.44 -4.29 -22.03
CA HIS A 63 2.59 -5.08 -20.79
C HIS A 63 1.67 -4.62 -19.66
N ARG A 64 0.69 -3.76 -20.00
CA ARG A 64 -0.35 -3.33 -19.08
C ARG A 64 -1.33 -4.49 -18.88
N VAL A 65 -1.48 -4.90 -17.63
CA VAL A 65 -2.47 -5.89 -17.21
C VAL A 65 -3.54 -5.20 -16.37
N PHE A 66 -4.72 -5.80 -16.30
CA PHE A 66 -5.84 -5.29 -15.54
C PHE A 66 -6.32 -6.36 -14.57
N PHE A 67 -6.83 -5.94 -13.42
CA PHE A 67 -7.40 -6.81 -12.41
C PHE A 67 -8.82 -6.33 -12.10
N ALA A 68 -9.70 -7.28 -11.78
CA ALA A 68 -11.03 -6.95 -11.27
C ALA A 68 -10.91 -6.20 -9.94
N ASP A 69 -10.14 -6.77 -9.00
CA ASP A 69 -10.06 -6.33 -7.61
C ASP A 69 -8.63 -6.42 -7.03
N GLU A 70 -8.43 -5.75 -5.90
CA GLU A 70 -7.14 -5.76 -5.17
C GLU A 70 -6.79 -7.18 -4.69
N ALA A 71 -7.77 -7.90 -4.15
CA ALA A 71 -7.57 -9.27 -3.67
C ALA A 71 -7.04 -10.20 -4.77
N THR A 72 -7.60 -10.09 -5.98
CA THR A 72 -7.17 -10.83 -7.17
C THR A 72 -5.74 -10.51 -7.55
N ALA A 73 -5.35 -9.22 -7.49
CA ALA A 73 -3.99 -8.81 -7.79
C ALA A 73 -2.97 -9.34 -6.78
N VAL A 74 -3.33 -9.31 -5.49
CA VAL A 74 -2.49 -9.84 -4.41
C VAL A 74 -2.36 -11.36 -4.51
N ALA A 75 -3.45 -12.08 -4.75
CA ALA A 75 -3.46 -13.53 -4.97
C ALA A 75 -2.60 -13.93 -6.17
N ALA A 76 -2.63 -13.14 -7.24
CA ALA A 76 -1.79 -13.32 -8.43
C ALA A 76 -0.29 -13.03 -8.19
N GLY A 77 0.11 -12.63 -6.97
CA GLY A 77 1.49 -12.34 -6.61
C GLY A 77 1.98 -10.96 -7.08
N TYR A 78 1.06 -10.00 -7.29
CA TYR A 78 1.43 -8.62 -7.60
C TYR A 78 1.56 -7.80 -6.32
N ARG A 79 2.57 -6.91 -6.28
CA ARG A 79 2.79 -5.99 -5.17
C ARG A 79 2.02 -4.68 -5.35
N PRO A 80 1.50 -4.06 -4.29
CA PRO A 80 0.92 -2.72 -4.35
C PRO A 80 1.95 -1.66 -4.75
N CYS A 81 1.50 -0.63 -5.47
CA CYS A 81 2.35 0.48 -5.87
C CYS A 81 2.64 1.43 -4.70
N ALA A 82 3.91 1.62 -4.35
CA ALA A 82 4.37 2.52 -3.29
C ALA A 82 4.02 4.01 -3.48
N ARG A 83 3.50 4.41 -4.67
CA ARG A 83 3.13 5.81 -4.94
C ARG A 83 1.65 6.09 -4.75
N CYS A 84 0.77 5.24 -5.30
CA CYS A 84 -0.68 5.44 -5.22
C CYS A 84 -1.38 4.60 -4.14
N LEU A 85 -0.71 3.58 -3.59
CA LEU A 85 -1.23 2.69 -2.57
C LEU A 85 -0.17 2.55 -1.46
N ARG A 86 0.17 3.67 -0.81
CA ARG A 86 1.23 3.73 0.20
C ARG A 86 0.90 2.90 1.43
N GLU A 87 -0.34 2.98 1.91
CA GLU A 87 -0.83 2.26 3.07
C GLU A 87 -0.80 0.75 2.82
N ARG A 88 -1.31 0.32 1.65
CA ARG A 88 -1.28 -1.09 1.23
C ARG A 88 0.14 -1.59 1.00
N TYR A 89 1.02 -0.76 0.45
CA TYR A 89 2.44 -1.10 0.28
C TYR A 89 3.18 -1.24 1.61
N ALA A 90 2.88 -0.38 2.60
CA ALA A 90 3.41 -0.53 3.95
C ALA A 90 2.92 -1.84 4.58
N ALA A 91 1.63 -2.15 4.48
CA ALA A 91 1.06 -3.40 5.00
C ALA A 91 1.63 -4.65 4.32
N TRP A 92 1.79 -4.63 2.99
CA TRP A 92 2.43 -5.70 2.23
C TRP A 92 3.87 -5.90 2.66
N LYS A 93 4.65 -4.82 2.83
CA LYS A 93 6.03 -4.90 3.28
C LYS A 93 6.15 -5.43 4.72
N ALA A 94 5.25 -5.02 5.61
CA ALA A 94 5.19 -5.52 6.98
C ALA A 94 4.84 -7.02 7.02
N SER A 95 3.93 -7.46 6.15
CA SER A 95 3.53 -8.88 6.04
C SER A 95 4.62 -9.74 5.36
N ALA A 96 5.46 -9.15 4.51
CA ALA A 96 6.53 -9.83 3.77
C ALA A 96 7.84 -9.99 4.55
N GLN A 97 7.94 -9.43 5.77
CA GLN A 97 9.09 -9.62 6.66
C GLN A 97 8.69 -10.61 7.78
N PRO A 98 8.83 -11.93 7.58
CA PRO A 98 8.67 -12.87 8.69
C PRO A 98 9.95 -12.86 9.52
N SER A 99 10.11 -11.87 10.41
CA SER A 99 11.22 -11.86 11.37
C SER A 99 10.99 -10.89 12.53
N SER A 100 10.37 -11.41 13.59
CA SER A 100 10.78 -11.19 14.99
C SER A 100 10.57 -9.81 15.64
N ALA A 101 9.31 -9.47 15.93
CA ALA A 101 8.88 -8.80 17.16
C ALA A 101 7.33 -8.84 17.17
N ALA A 102 6.73 -9.79 17.88
CA ALA A 102 6.17 -9.55 19.20
C ALA A 102 5.13 -8.41 19.24
N SER A 103 3.88 -8.82 19.50
CA SER A 103 2.83 -8.06 20.19
C SER A 103 1.97 -7.08 19.36
N GLY A 104 0.84 -7.61 18.88
CA GLY A 104 -0.52 -7.14 19.22
C GLY A 104 -0.98 -5.74 18.79
N PRO A 105 -2.16 -5.60 18.14
CA PRO A 105 -2.86 -4.33 18.06
C PRO A 105 -3.64 -4.10 19.36
N THR A 106 -3.33 -3.05 20.11
CA THR A 106 -4.34 -2.44 20.98
C THR A 106 -4.27 -0.93 20.82
N SER A 107 -5.40 -0.44 20.35
CA SER A 107 -5.71 0.94 19.97
C SER A 107 -5.67 1.93 21.15
N PRO A 108 -5.78 3.24 20.88
CA PRO A 108 -5.24 4.31 21.72
C PRO A 108 -6.18 4.69 22.87
N GLY A 109 -5.59 4.92 24.05
CA GLY A 109 -6.27 5.43 25.24
C GLY A 109 -5.70 6.79 25.64
N SER A 110 -6.55 7.79 25.60
CA SER A 110 -6.35 9.17 26.05
C SER A 110 -5.76 9.24 27.46
N GLY A 111 -4.78 10.13 27.67
CA GLY A 111 -4.17 10.39 28.97
C GLY A 111 -3.64 11.82 29.05
N SER A 112 -4.55 12.79 29.13
CA SER A 112 -4.24 14.12 29.63
C SER A 112 -3.84 14.01 31.10
N GLY A 113 -2.63 14.42 31.46
CA GLY A 113 -2.16 14.48 32.85
C GLY A 113 -0.82 15.18 32.95
N ARG A 114 -0.84 16.52 32.93
CA ARG A 114 0.28 17.30 33.46
C ARG A 114 0.18 17.26 34.98
N GLU A 115 0.99 16.44 35.61
CA GLU A 115 1.18 16.45 37.05
C GLU A 115 2.57 17.03 37.34
N THR A 116 2.62 18.35 37.39
CA THR A 116 3.64 19.09 38.13
C THR A 116 3.39 18.86 39.62
N GLY A 117 4.29 18.19 40.34
CA GLY A 117 4.12 18.01 41.78
C GLY A 117 5.12 17.08 42.47
N SER A 118 6.39 17.46 42.55
CA SER A 118 7.29 16.97 43.60
C SER A 118 8.17 18.11 44.07
N SER A 119 7.53 19.08 44.73
CA SER A 119 8.19 19.91 45.75
C SER A 119 8.16 19.11 47.05
N HIS A 120 9.12 18.20 47.18
CA HIS A 120 9.50 17.66 48.48
C HIS A 120 10.76 18.42 48.89
N ASP A 121 10.61 19.38 49.80
CA ASP A 121 11.48 19.56 50.99
C ASP A 121 11.14 20.87 51.70
N PRO A 122 10.32 20.86 52.76
CA PRO A 122 10.44 21.85 53.80
C PRO A 122 11.13 21.26 55.04
N SER A 123 12.26 21.88 55.35
CA SER A 123 12.84 22.05 56.68
C SER A 123 13.77 20.95 57.20
N PRO A 124 14.97 21.39 57.61
CA PRO A 124 15.38 21.19 58.99
C PRO A 124 15.25 22.47 59.83
N PRO A 125 15.03 22.32 61.16
CA PRO A 125 14.74 23.40 62.08
C PRO A 125 15.97 24.24 62.47
N GLU A 126 15.63 25.50 62.75
CA GLU A 126 16.28 26.50 63.57
C GLU A 126 17.17 25.95 64.71
N GLY A 127 18.34 26.57 64.93
CA GLY A 127 18.95 26.58 66.26
C GLY A 127 20.46 26.77 66.34
N ALA A 128 20.84 27.88 67.01
CA ALA A 128 22.13 28.19 67.66
C ALA A 128 23.16 28.97 66.79
N ARG A 129 23.14 30.31 66.77
CA ARG A 129 23.58 31.28 67.81
C ARG A 129 25.03 31.80 67.57
N PRO A 130 25.39 32.99 68.08
CA PRO A 130 26.12 34.00 67.31
C PRO A 130 27.55 34.32 67.83
N THR A 131 28.15 35.34 67.21
CA THR A 131 29.26 36.22 67.66
C THR A 131 30.67 35.64 67.77
N ARG A 132 31.60 36.15 66.95
CA ARG A 132 32.46 37.30 67.31
C ARG A 132 33.17 37.86 66.08
#